data_AF-A0A368H3Z0-F1
#
_entry.id   AF-A0A368H3Z0-F1
#
_cell.length_a   1.000
_cell.length_b   1.000
_cell.length_c   1.000
_cell.angle_alpha   90.00
_cell.angle_beta   90.00
_cell.angle_gamma   90.00
#
_symmetry.space_group_name_H-M   'P 1'
#
loop_
_entity.id
_entity.type
_entity.pdbx_description
1 polymer ?
#
loop_
_entity_poly.entity_id
_entity_poly.type
_entity_poly.pdbx_seq_one_letter_code
_entity_poly.pdbx_strand_id
1 'polypeptide(L)'
;MTNQNEEQRLGVLHLDKTHRCKRNPKKFRKTNFTRSALTEEDKRALKYEQVEPLYQMWCEYYKSLLGDQQKAPDERMLKADYHGALVLVAEAHNTTMIGIVGIIVLETRQTFQLITKENKYVVIPKQGTALQFILDGRVFTLFGDAMRYKPSLRGKKHRLRVALPFFIR
;
A
#
# COMPACT_ATOMS: atom_id res chain seq x y z
N MET A 1 -18.30 25.12 -62.56
CA MET A 1 -18.70 23.70 -62.44
C MET A 1 -17.41 22.91 -62.23
N THR A 2 -17.00 22.77 -60.96
CA THR A 2 -17.05 21.53 -60.15
C THR A 2 -15.87 20.57 -60.41
N ASN A 3 -14.92 20.63 -59.46
CA ASN A 3 -13.92 19.64 -59.02
C ASN A 3 -13.94 18.28 -59.74
N GLN A 4 -12.83 17.95 -60.39
CA GLN A 4 -12.44 16.56 -60.65
C GLN A 4 -11.08 16.28 -60.00
N ASN A 5 -11.20 15.77 -58.77
CA ASN A 5 -10.31 14.90 -58.02
C ASN A 5 -8.89 14.70 -58.57
N GLU A 6 -7.95 15.25 -57.80
CA GLU A 6 -6.62 14.71 -57.59
C GLU A 6 -6.71 13.25 -57.13
N GLU A 7 -6.86 12.31 -58.07
CA GLU A 7 -6.41 10.95 -57.85
C GLU A 7 -4.88 10.94 -57.90
N GLN A 8 -4.28 11.42 -56.82
CA GLN A 8 -2.99 10.96 -56.34
C GLN A 8 -3.07 9.43 -56.21
N ARG A 9 -2.82 8.70 -57.30
CA ARG A 9 -2.49 7.27 -57.26
C ARG A 9 -1.08 7.14 -56.70
N LEU A 10 -0.96 7.44 -55.40
CA LEU A 10 0.14 6.99 -54.57
C LEU A 10 0.11 5.46 -54.64
N GLY A 11 1.07 4.88 -55.35
CA GLY A 11 1.27 3.44 -55.39
C GLY A 11 1.27 2.91 -53.96
N VAL A 12 0.31 2.03 -53.66
CA VAL A 12 0.25 1.35 -52.36
C VAL A 12 1.45 0.42 -52.30
N LEU A 13 2.54 0.88 -51.68
CA LEU A 13 3.61 0.02 -51.21
C LEU A 13 3.00 -0.96 -50.20
N HIS A 14 2.71 -2.17 -50.66
CA HIS A 14 2.51 -3.32 -49.77
C HIS A 14 3.84 -3.55 -49.05
N LEU A 15 3.99 -2.94 -47.88
CA LEU A 15 5.09 -3.24 -47.00
C LEU A 15 4.80 -4.61 -46.39
N ASP A 16 5.35 -5.66 -47.01
CA ASP A 16 5.35 -6.99 -46.41
C ASP A 16 5.79 -6.85 -44.96
N LYS A 17 4.96 -7.38 -44.04
CA LYS A 17 5.22 -7.46 -42.60
C LYS A 17 6.39 -8.41 -42.33
N THR A 18 7.55 -8.09 -42.88
CA THR A 18 8.80 -8.77 -42.66
C THR A 18 9.29 -8.37 -41.28
N HIS A 19 9.22 -9.34 -40.38
CA HIS A 19 9.91 -9.39 -39.09
C HIS A 19 9.74 -8.16 -38.19
N ARG A 20 8.71 -8.18 -37.32
CA ARG A 20 8.81 -7.45 -36.05
C ARG A 20 9.97 -8.05 -35.26
N CYS A 21 11.16 -7.49 -35.42
CA CYS A 21 12.24 -7.71 -34.47
C CYS A 21 11.73 -7.18 -33.14
N LYS A 22 11.41 -8.08 -32.19
CA LYS A 22 11.10 -7.72 -30.81
C LYS A 22 12.37 -7.07 -30.26
N ARG A 23 12.48 -5.75 -30.37
CA ARG A 23 13.56 -5.01 -29.72
C ARG A 23 13.41 -5.27 -28.24
N ASN A 24 14.27 -6.13 -27.68
CA ASN A 24 14.40 -6.21 -26.24
C ASN A 24 14.81 -4.80 -25.78
N PRO A 25 13.99 -4.11 -24.95
CA PRO A 25 14.37 -2.80 -24.46
C PRO A 25 15.73 -2.93 -23.77
N LYS A 26 16.66 -2.01 -24.09
CA LYS A 26 17.94 -1.97 -23.40
C LYS A 26 17.66 -1.92 -21.90
N LYS A 27 18.17 -2.90 -21.14
CA LYS A 27 18.09 -2.90 -19.69
C LYS A 27 18.87 -1.68 -19.22
N PHE A 28 18.17 -0.60 -18.84
CA PHE A 28 18.81 0.53 -18.20
C PHE A 28 19.45 0.01 -16.91
N ARG A 29 20.74 0.30 -16.71
CA ARG A 29 21.40 -0.01 -15.43
C ARG A 29 20.64 0.82 -14.39
N LYS A 30 19.97 0.19 -13.44
CA LYS A 30 19.33 0.89 -12.32
C LYS A 30 20.46 1.60 -11.56
N THR A 31 20.75 2.84 -11.92
CA THR A 31 21.59 3.70 -11.10
C THR A 31 20.74 4.04 -9.89
N ASN A 32 21.32 3.94 -8.69
CA ASN A 32 20.68 4.24 -7.41
C ASN A 32 20.40 5.75 -7.25
N PHE A 33 19.92 6.43 -8.29
CA PHE A 33 19.63 7.86 -8.23
C PHE A 33 18.45 8.16 -7.30
N THR A 34 17.65 7.14 -6.99
CA THR A 34 16.64 7.17 -5.94
C THR A 34 16.90 6.00 -4.99
N ARG A 35 17.42 6.28 -3.79
CA ARG A 35 17.48 5.28 -2.70
C ARG A 35 16.05 4.78 -2.47
N SER A 36 15.77 3.52 -2.80
CA SER A 36 14.41 2.95 -2.70
C SER A 36 14.06 2.44 -1.30
N ALA A 37 15.03 2.34 -0.39
CA ALA A 37 14.85 1.78 0.94
C ALA A 37 15.57 2.63 2.00
N LEU A 38 14.96 2.68 3.19
CA LEU A 38 15.58 3.23 4.39
C LEU A 38 16.76 2.34 4.79
N THR A 39 17.91 2.96 5.07
CA THR A 39 19.05 2.24 5.66
C THR A 39 18.82 2.01 7.15
N GLU A 40 19.66 1.18 7.77
CA GLU A 40 19.57 0.94 9.21
C GLU A 40 19.89 2.19 10.02
N GLU A 41 20.72 3.09 9.50
CA GLU A 41 20.99 4.39 10.10
C GLU A 41 19.74 5.28 10.07
N ASP A 42 19.03 5.32 8.93
CA ASP A 42 17.79 6.09 8.79
C ASP A 42 16.73 5.60 9.80
N LYS A 43 16.59 4.27 9.93
CA LYS A 43 15.64 3.64 10.89
C LYS A 43 15.99 3.95 12.33
N ARG A 44 17.29 4.02 12.67
CA ARG A 44 17.76 4.33 14.02
C ARG A 44 17.63 5.83 14.34
N ALA A 45 17.78 6.69 13.35
CA ALA A 45 17.65 8.14 13.51
C ALA A 45 16.19 8.59 13.64
N LEU A 46 15.24 7.80 13.13
CA LEU A 46 13.81 8.14 13.15
C LEU A 46 13.25 8.15 14.57
N LYS A 47 12.71 9.29 14.99
CA LYS A 47 12.05 9.47 16.28
C LYS A 47 10.54 9.50 16.14
N TYR A 48 9.84 9.08 17.20
CA TYR A 48 8.38 9.07 17.26
C TYR A 48 7.78 10.47 17.02
N GLU A 49 8.35 11.50 17.66
CA GLU A 49 7.93 12.90 17.54
C GLU A 49 7.92 13.40 16.10
N GLN A 50 8.84 12.91 15.26
CA GLN A 50 8.92 13.31 13.84
C GLN A 50 7.78 12.73 13.01
N VAL A 51 7.18 11.62 13.47
CA VAL A 51 6.10 10.90 12.78
C VAL A 51 4.73 11.30 13.34
N GLU A 52 4.66 11.94 14.51
CA GLU A 52 3.39 12.35 15.12
C GLU A 52 2.50 13.25 14.22
N PRO A 53 3.04 14.23 13.47
CA PRO A 53 2.23 15.00 12.51
C PRO A 53 1.60 14.14 11.42
N LEU A 54 2.25 13.03 11.03
CA LEU A 54 1.70 12.07 10.06
C LEU A 54 0.45 11.38 10.62
N TYR A 55 0.43 11.08 11.91
CA TYR A 55 -0.74 10.51 12.58
C TYR A 55 -1.92 11.49 12.63
N GLN A 56 -1.66 12.76 12.89
CA GLN A 56 -2.69 13.80 12.89
C GLN A 56 -3.36 13.93 11.52
N MET A 57 -2.55 14.04 10.46
CA MET A 57 -3.04 14.06 9.08
C MET A 57 -3.81 12.79 8.71
N TRP A 58 -3.32 11.63 9.16
CA TRP A 58 -4.02 10.36 8.91
C TRP A 58 -5.37 10.29 9.62
N CYS A 59 -5.49 10.83 10.83
CA CYS A 59 -6.77 10.90 11.54
C CYS A 59 -7.81 11.73 10.77
N GLU A 60 -7.43 12.90 10.26
CA GLU A 60 -8.31 13.76 9.46
C GLU A 60 -8.73 13.05 8.15
N TYR A 61 -7.75 12.46 7.46
CA TYR A 61 -7.98 11.65 6.27
C TYR A 61 -8.97 10.52 6.53
N TYR A 62 -8.74 9.70 7.55
CA TYR A 62 -9.57 8.52 7.80
C TYR A 62 -10.95 8.90 8.32
N LYS A 63 -11.08 10.00 9.09
CA LYS A 63 -12.38 10.59 9.47
C LYS A 63 -13.20 11.00 8.25
N SER A 64 -12.57 11.58 7.23
CA SER A 64 -13.27 11.94 5.99
C SER A 64 -13.81 10.71 5.23
N LEU A 65 -13.22 9.53 5.43
CA LEU A 65 -13.67 8.26 4.84
C LEU A 65 -14.78 7.57 5.63
N LEU A 66 -14.79 7.76 6.96
CA LEU A 66 -15.71 7.13 7.89
C LEU A 66 -17.19 7.49 7.62
N GLY A 67 -17.43 8.63 6.96
CA GLY A 67 -18.76 9.08 6.61
C GLY A 67 -19.65 9.22 7.85
N ASP A 68 -20.96 9.04 7.65
CA ASP A 68 -21.93 9.16 8.73
C ASP A 68 -21.98 7.89 9.57
N GLN A 69 -22.08 8.05 10.89
CA GLN A 69 -21.93 6.95 11.84
C GLN A 69 -22.98 5.84 11.67
N GLN A 70 -24.14 6.18 11.13
CA GLN A 70 -25.27 5.26 10.95
C GLN A 70 -25.19 4.41 9.67
N LYS A 71 -24.24 4.70 8.78
CA LYS A 71 -24.08 3.98 7.50
C LYS A 71 -23.12 2.81 7.64
N ALA A 72 -23.34 1.79 6.82
CA ALA A 72 -22.42 0.67 6.70
C ALA A 72 -21.00 1.17 6.31
N PRO A 73 -19.94 0.53 6.82
CA PRO A 73 -18.57 0.92 6.51
C PRO A 73 -18.31 0.85 5.00
N ASP A 74 -17.74 1.93 4.45
CA ASP A 74 -17.49 2.07 3.02
C ASP A 74 -16.38 1.10 2.56
N GLU A 75 -16.56 0.46 1.39
CA GLU A 75 -15.51 -0.31 0.72
C GLU A 75 -14.21 0.49 0.51
N ARG A 76 -14.29 1.82 0.49
CA ARG A 76 -13.13 2.71 0.46
C ARG A 76 -12.16 2.46 1.62
N MET A 77 -12.66 2.06 2.79
CA MET A 77 -11.82 1.74 3.95
C MET A 77 -10.88 0.57 3.66
N LEU A 78 -11.35 -0.43 2.91
CA LEU A 78 -10.51 -1.57 2.49
C LEU A 78 -9.39 -1.12 1.57
N LYS A 79 -9.58 -0.03 0.81
CA LYS A 79 -8.62 0.52 -0.15
C LYS A 79 -7.80 1.69 0.42
N ALA A 80 -8.09 2.10 1.65
CA ALA A 80 -7.49 3.24 2.30
C ALA A 80 -6.00 3.04 2.56
N ASP A 81 -5.31 4.16 2.74
CA ASP A 81 -3.94 4.19 3.21
C ASP A 81 -3.88 4.06 4.74
N TYR A 82 -2.89 3.33 5.24
CA TYR A 82 -2.67 3.04 6.66
C TYR A 82 -1.32 3.56 7.17
N HIS A 83 -0.51 4.21 6.33
CA HIS A 83 0.67 4.93 6.80
C HIS A 83 0.21 6.13 7.63
N GLY A 84 0.79 6.28 8.83
CA GLY A 84 0.35 7.26 9.82
C GLY A 84 -0.64 6.72 10.84
N ALA A 85 -1.22 5.52 10.65
CA ALA A 85 -2.13 4.96 11.63
C ALA A 85 -1.39 4.57 12.93
N LEU A 86 -1.90 5.02 14.08
CA LEU A 86 -1.48 4.52 15.39
C LEU A 86 -2.18 3.19 15.66
N VAL A 87 -1.41 2.11 15.72
CA VAL A 87 -1.94 0.75 15.80
C VAL A 87 -1.37 -0.02 16.99
N LEU A 88 -2.15 -0.97 17.49
CA LEU A 88 -1.80 -2.00 18.45
C LEU A 88 -1.73 -3.36 17.73
N VAL A 89 -0.69 -4.14 17.97
CA VAL A 89 -0.66 -5.55 17.56
C VAL A 89 -1.54 -6.35 18.52
N ALA A 90 -2.77 -6.67 18.09
CA ALA A 90 -3.75 -7.38 18.90
C ALA A 90 -3.55 -8.91 18.84
N GLU A 91 -3.19 -9.42 17.66
CA GLU A 91 -2.90 -10.84 17.45
C GLU A 91 -1.67 -10.97 16.56
N ALA A 92 -0.82 -11.94 16.85
CA ALA A 92 0.31 -12.31 16.00
C ALA A 92 0.66 -13.78 16.22
N HIS A 93 1.05 -14.48 15.15
CA HIS A 93 1.66 -15.82 15.27
C HIS A 93 2.90 -15.81 16.17
N ASN A 94 3.66 -14.71 16.14
CA ASN A 94 4.76 -14.49 17.06
C ASN A 94 4.25 -13.73 18.29
N THR A 95 4.06 -14.44 19.40
CA THR A 95 3.50 -13.90 20.65
C THR A 95 4.31 -12.71 21.19
N THR A 96 5.61 -12.63 20.91
CA THR A 96 6.44 -11.51 21.41
C THR A 96 6.10 -10.16 20.76
N MET A 97 5.38 -10.18 19.63
CA MET A 97 4.94 -8.97 18.95
C MET A 97 3.59 -8.45 19.46
N ILE A 98 2.82 -9.28 20.18
CA ILE A 98 1.52 -8.89 20.72
C ILE A 98 1.72 -7.80 21.76
N GLY A 99 0.87 -6.77 21.73
CA GLY A 99 0.96 -5.63 22.65
C GLY A 99 1.84 -4.48 22.16
N ILE A 100 2.56 -4.64 21.04
CA ILE A 100 3.35 -3.53 20.48
C ILE A 100 2.40 -2.45 19.95
N VAL A 101 2.63 -1.22 20.42
CA VAL A 101 1.89 -0.02 19.98
C VAL A 101 2.84 0.93 19.26
N GLY A 102 2.44 1.40 18.09
CA GLY A 102 3.23 2.35 17.32
C GLY A 102 2.51 2.92 16.10
N ILE A 103 3.11 3.96 15.51
CA ILE A 103 2.62 4.56 14.28
C ILE A 103 3.22 3.82 13.09
N ILE A 104 2.40 3.43 12.12
CA ILE A 104 2.87 2.82 10.88
C ILE A 104 3.63 3.87 10.05
N VAL A 105 4.92 3.68 9.86
CA VAL A 105 5.78 4.55 9.03
C VAL A 105 5.78 4.07 7.57
N LEU A 106 5.86 2.76 7.38
CA LEU A 106 5.97 2.16 6.05
C LEU A 106 5.17 0.87 5.95
N GLU A 107 4.35 0.78 4.91
CA GLU A 107 3.65 -0.42 4.52
C GLU A 107 4.29 -1.04 3.27
N THR A 108 4.68 -2.30 3.37
CA THR A 108 5.18 -3.07 2.22
C THR A 108 4.21 -4.21 1.86
N ARG A 109 4.58 -5.03 0.87
CA ARG A 109 3.76 -6.19 0.50
C ARG A 109 3.56 -7.17 1.67
N GLN A 110 4.56 -7.34 2.53
CA GLN A 110 4.58 -8.40 3.54
C GLN A 110 4.70 -7.88 4.97
N THR A 111 5.02 -6.61 5.16
CA THR A 111 5.30 -6.06 6.49
C THR A 111 4.62 -4.71 6.70
N PHE A 112 4.30 -4.43 7.96
CA PHE A 112 4.12 -3.10 8.49
C PHE A 112 5.40 -2.73 9.24
N GLN A 113 5.88 -1.51 9.08
CA GLN A 113 7.03 -1.00 9.82
C GLN A 113 6.55 0.16 10.67
N LEU A 114 6.78 0.08 11.97
CA LEU A 114 6.22 0.95 12.98
C LEU A 114 7.33 1.66 13.75
N ILE A 115 7.01 2.85 14.26
CA ILE A 115 7.78 3.52 15.29
C ILE A 115 6.99 3.49 16.60
N THR A 116 7.62 2.99 17.65
CA THR A 116 7.05 2.96 19.01
C THR A 116 7.34 4.27 19.74
N LYS A 117 6.61 4.56 20.82
CA LYS A 117 6.89 5.75 21.67
C LYS A 117 8.29 5.76 22.27
N GLU A 118 8.93 4.59 22.38
CA GLU A 118 10.31 4.44 22.84
C GLU A 118 11.36 4.75 21.74
N ASN A 119 10.95 5.33 20.62
CA ASN A 119 11.79 5.56 19.43
C ASN A 119 12.41 4.28 18.86
N LYS A 120 11.77 3.12 19.08
CA LYS A 120 12.20 1.85 18.48
C LYS A 120 11.46 1.60 17.18
N TYR A 121 12.23 1.36 16.13
CA TYR A 121 11.73 0.93 14.83
C TYR A 121 11.46 -0.57 14.84
N VAL A 122 10.21 -0.97 14.57
CA VAL A 122 9.78 -2.37 14.64
C VAL A 122 9.20 -2.79 13.29
N VAL A 123 9.60 -3.97 12.80
CA VAL A 123 9.06 -4.56 11.57
C VAL A 123 8.15 -5.72 11.94
N ILE A 124 6.86 -5.57 11.62
CA ILE A 124 5.81 -6.56 11.91
C ILE A 124 5.42 -7.27 10.62
N PRO A 125 5.52 -8.60 10.55
CA PRO A 125 5.01 -9.37 9.41
C PRO A 125 3.48 -9.29 9.36
N LYS A 126 2.93 -9.15 8.16
CA LYS A 126 1.48 -9.18 7.91
C LYS A 126 0.88 -10.57 8.09
N GLN A 127 1.68 -11.61 7.86
CA GLN A 127 1.21 -12.99 7.92
C GLN A 127 0.87 -13.39 9.36
N GLY A 128 -0.36 -13.82 9.59
CA GLY A 128 -0.81 -14.26 10.92
C GLY A 128 -0.86 -13.15 11.95
N THR A 129 -1.00 -11.89 11.53
CA THR A 129 -1.06 -10.72 12.42
C THR A 129 -2.35 -9.95 12.22
N ALA A 130 -2.99 -9.54 13.31
CA ALA A 130 -4.09 -8.59 13.32
C ALA A 130 -3.68 -7.32 14.08
N LEU A 131 -3.82 -6.17 13.42
CA LEU A 131 -3.56 -4.86 14.01
C LEU A 131 -4.89 -4.18 14.34
N GLN A 132 -4.94 -3.42 15.42
CA GLN A 132 -6.11 -2.67 15.82
C GLN A 132 -5.79 -1.19 15.95
N PHE A 133 -6.73 -0.33 15.59
CA PHE A 133 -6.66 1.10 15.89
C PHE A 133 -8.02 1.63 16.31
N ILE A 134 -7.99 2.75 17.01
CA ILE A 134 -9.19 3.40 17.53
C ILE A 134 -9.31 4.76 16.86
N LEU A 135 -10.47 5.04 16.28
CA LEU A 135 -10.78 6.36 15.72
C LEU A 135 -12.27 6.63 15.87
N ASP A 136 -12.61 7.83 16.36
CA ASP A 136 -13.99 8.29 16.51
C ASP A 136 -14.89 7.33 17.32
N GLY A 137 -14.36 6.81 18.44
CA GLY A 137 -15.05 5.88 19.34
C GLY A 137 -15.22 4.45 18.78
N ARG A 138 -14.68 4.17 17.59
CA ARG A 138 -14.76 2.85 16.93
C ARG A 138 -13.42 2.14 16.98
N VAL A 139 -13.49 0.81 17.13
CA VAL A 139 -12.32 -0.07 17.03
C VAL A 139 -12.32 -0.72 15.66
N PHE A 140 -11.23 -0.53 14.92
CA PHE A 140 -11.01 -1.14 13.62
C PHE A 140 -9.97 -2.22 13.74
N THR A 141 -10.23 -3.38 13.13
CA THR A 141 -9.27 -4.49 13.06
C THR A 141 -8.81 -4.68 11.63
N LEU A 142 -7.50 -4.68 11.43
CA LEU A 142 -6.80 -4.89 10.18
C LEU A 142 -6.17 -6.27 10.17
N PHE A 143 -6.69 -7.15 9.31
CA PHE A 143 -6.11 -8.48 9.11
C PHE A 143 -4.94 -8.39 8.14
N GLY A 144 -3.74 -8.57 8.67
CA GLY A 144 -2.51 -8.50 7.90
C GLY A 144 -2.51 -9.47 6.72
N ASP A 145 -3.03 -10.69 6.90
CA ASP A 145 -3.11 -11.70 5.83
C ASP A 145 -3.92 -11.23 4.62
N ALA A 146 -5.01 -10.49 4.85
CA ALA A 146 -5.82 -9.91 3.78
C ALA A 146 -5.11 -8.73 3.07
N MET A 147 -4.16 -8.10 3.74
CA MET A 147 -3.43 -6.91 3.28
C MET A 147 -2.07 -7.26 2.64
N ARG A 148 -1.81 -8.52 2.27
CA ARG A 148 -0.55 -8.99 1.67
C ARG A 148 -0.37 -8.61 0.20
N TYR A 149 -0.61 -7.34 -0.10
CA TYR A 149 -0.47 -6.72 -1.41
C TYR A 149 0.42 -5.50 -1.33
N LYS A 150 0.97 -5.09 -2.47
CA LYS A 150 1.58 -3.76 -2.56
C LYS A 150 0.46 -2.73 -2.32
N PRO A 151 0.64 -1.69 -1.49
CA PRO A 151 -0.41 -0.73 -1.17
C PRO A 151 -1.09 -0.16 -2.42
N SER A 152 -0.30 0.16 -3.45
CA SER A 152 -0.79 0.67 -4.74
C SER A 152 -1.66 -0.31 -5.55
N LEU A 153 -1.61 -1.60 -5.25
CA LEU A 153 -2.38 -2.65 -5.92
C LEU A 153 -3.60 -3.09 -5.12
N ARG A 154 -3.85 -2.49 -3.95
CA ARG A 154 -4.92 -2.88 -3.03
C ARG A 154 -6.32 -2.65 -3.61
N GLY A 155 -6.49 -1.64 -4.46
CA GLY A 155 -7.76 -1.37 -5.13
C GLY A 155 -8.18 -2.43 -6.16
N LYS A 156 -7.30 -3.36 -6.54
CA LYS A 156 -7.60 -4.43 -7.49
C LYS A 156 -8.25 -5.62 -6.76
N LYS A 157 -9.24 -6.25 -7.38
CA LYS A 157 -9.83 -7.49 -6.86
C LYS A 157 -8.78 -8.60 -6.93
N HIS A 158 -8.41 -9.15 -5.79
CA HIS A 158 -7.52 -10.30 -5.72
C HIS A 158 -8.20 -11.47 -5.02
N ARG A 159 -7.87 -12.69 -5.45
CA ARG A 159 -8.36 -13.93 -4.83
C ARG A 159 -7.37 -14.36 -3.75
N LEU A 160 -7.64 -14.04 -2.49
CA LEU A 160 -6.90 -14.63 -1.36
C LEU A 160 -7.68 -15.79 -0.77
N ARG A 161 -6.94 -16.85 -0.39
CA ARG A 161 -7.36 -17.72 0.69
C ARG A 161 -6.79 -17.11 1.96
N VAL A 162 -7.61 -16.37 2.71
CA VAL A 162 -7.23 -15.79 4.00
C VAL A 162 -7.60 -16.82 5.07
N ALA A 163 -6.67 -17.14 5.96
CA ALA A 163 -7.02 -17.86 7.18
C ALA A 163 -7.84 -16.89 8.05
N LEU A 164 -9.05 -17.29 8.45
CA LEU A 164 -9.82 -16.47 9.38
C LEU A 164 -9.04 -16.36 10.69
N PRO A 165 -8.97 -15.17 11.29
CA PRO A 165 -8.33 -14.94 12.59
C PRO A 165 -8.92 -15.89 13.63
N PHE A 166 -8.11 -16.25 14.62
CA PHE A 166 -8.52 -17.26 15.60
C PHE A 166 -9.80 -16.86 16.35
N PHE A 167 -10.00 -15.57 16.64
CA PHE A 167 -11.15 -15.08 17.39
C PHE A 167 -12.46 -14.97 16.61
N ILE A 168 -12.44 -15.05 15.27
CA ILE A 168 -13.64 -15.05 14.41
C ILE A 168 -14.12 -16.48 14.13
N ARG A 169 -13.25 -17.47 14.40
CA ARG A 169 -13.49 -18.87 14.11
C ARG A 169 -14.33 -19.54 15.19
#